data_AF-A0A6P2MV35-F1
#
_entry.id   AF-A0A6P2MV35-F1
#
_cell.length_a   1.000
_cell.length_b   1.000
_cell.length_c   1.000
_cell.angle_alpha   90.00
_cell.angle_beta   90.00
_cell.angle_gamma   90.00
#
_symmetry.space_group_name_H-M   'P 1'
#
loop_
_entity.id
_entity.type
_entity.pdbx_description
1 polymer ?
#
loop_
_entity_poly.entity_id
_entity_poly.type
_entity_poly.pdbx_seq_one_letter_code
_entity_poly.pdbx_strand_id
1 'polypeptide(L)'
;MPFTARRRPASHDHESAAWDDLNSLPADKKNEQPARSIISTVPHRIVGGFDLPGRAPYALEWESYLERVCYATLAMSQDVEWMASQPDELKYVLDGVPRRYYPDLFVRCSSGECYVEVKPLAILVRDDNLSRYAELALKLRVNGKRLAFLTDEQILSKRERVENVMLMRRYINGVLDEQRICAVLLRLSDGALSIGELTVCCEVSIREIYTMIARRYLTVDWDQPITLESGVAKPTSDSKGLAFETLINSGRFYPLLAQLAMGRRPQDQRMLELAKIVGQRGRTSEGPSIVGGLSREKSKGRIYESNDVLRNPISRRTARYRTGSQGSLQRKGRV
;
A
#
# COMPACT_ATOMS: atom_id res chain seq x y z
N MET A 1 -45.75 40.13 39.05
CA MET A 1 -44.50 40.38 38.30
C MET A 1 -44.08 39.08 37.63
N PRO A 2 -44.33 38.88 36.31
CA PRO A 2 -43.85 37.71 35.60
C PRO A 2 -42.48 37.98 34.95
N PHE A 3 -41.58 36.99 35.02
CA PHE A 3 -40.30 37.01 34.32
C PHE A 3 -40.53 36.86 32.81
N THR A 4 -40.27 37.92 32.04
CA THR A 4 -40.21 37.88 30.57
C THR A 4 -38.92 37.20 30.10
N ALA A 5 -39.06 36.03 29.48
CA ALA A 5 -37.96 35.38 28.77
C ALA A 5 -37.50 36.23 27.59
N ARG A 6 -36.26 36.74 27.64
CA ARG A 6 -35.62 37.37 26.49
C ARG A 6 -35.34 36.31 25.42
N ARG A 7 -36.14 36.29 24.35
CA ARG A 7 -35.77 35.62 23.09
C ARG A 7 -34.50 36.28 22.56
N ARG A 8 -33.43 35.50 22.40
CA ARG A 8 -32.29 35.92 21.56
C ARG A 8 -32.78 35.94 20.10
N PRO A 9 -32.46 36.99 19.33
CA PRO A 9 -32.77 37.01 17.90
C PRO A 9 -31.98 35.91 17.21
N ALA A 10 -32.61 35.26 16.22
CA ALA A 10 -31.94 34.34 15.32
C ALA A 10 -30.84 35.10 14.57
N SER A 11 -29.58 34.76 14.85
CA SER A 11 -28.46 35.23 14.05
C SER A 11 -28.47 34.46 12.72
N HIS A 12 -29.12 35.05 11.73
CA HIS A 12 -28.77 34.82 10.33
C HIS A 12 -27.41 35.47 10.09
N ASP A 13 -26.33 34.73 10.33
CA ASP A 13 -24.97 35.03 9.86
C ASP A 13 -24.18 33.71 9.84
N HIS A 14 -24.38 32.93 8.78
CA HIS A 14 -23.54 31.78 8.42
C HIS A 14 -22.90 32.03 7.05
N GLU A 15 -22.45 33.27 6.80
CA GLU A 15 -21.50 33.53 5.73
C GLU A 15 -20.12 33.01 6.14
N SER A 16 -19.65 32.04 5.34
CA SER A 16 -18.25 31.77 5.02
C SER A 16 -17.25 31.91 6.16
N ALA A 17 -16.95 30.79 6.83
CA ALA A 17 -15.56 30.56 7.22
C ALA A 17 -14.76 30.48 5.90
N ALA A 18 -14.11 31.59 5.54
CA ALA A 18 -13.32 31.71 4.33
C ALA A 18 -12.22 30.64 4.34
N TRP A 19 -12.23 29.81 3.29
CA TRP A 19 -11.22 28.80 3.05
C TRP A 19 -10.04 29.43 2.31
N ASP A 20 -9.30 30.29 3.00
CA ASP A 20 -8.27 31.13 2.35
C ASP A 20 -7.07 30.32 1.80
N ASP A 21 -6.99 29.00 2.04
CA ASP A 21 -5.81 28.18 1.74
C ASP A 21 -6.07 26.93 0.88
N LEU A 22 -7.24 26.81 0.23
CA LEU A 22 -7.48 25.71 -0.73
C LEU A 22 -6.92 25.98 -2.14
N ASN A 23 -6.38 27.17 -2.39
CA ASN A 23 -5.81 27.53 -3.70
C ASN A 23 -4.34 27.10 -3.86
N SER A 24 -3.65 26.79 -2.77
CA SER A 24 -2.33 26.17 -2.82
C SER A 24 -2.49 24.65 -3.04
N LEU A 25 -1.62 24.10 -3.88
CA LEU A 25 -1.54 22.66 -4.13
C LEU A 25 -0.39 22.07 -3.32
N PRO A 26 -0.52 20.84 -2.79
CA PRO A 26 0.57 20.13 -2.12
C PRO A 26 1.86 20.00 -2.93
N ALA A 27 1.73 20.04 -4.24
CA ALA A 27 2.85 19.96 -5.17
C ALA A 27 3.51 21.31 -5.45
N ASP A 28 3.01 22.41 -4.88
CA ASP A 28 3.69 23.70 -4.91
C ASP A 28 4.97 23.63 -4.07
N LYS A 29 6.03 24.30 -4.52
CA LYS A 29 7.39 24.29 -3.91
C LYS A 29 7.45 24.64 -2.41
N LYS A 30 6.35 25.09 -1.80
CA LYS A 30 6.28 25.48 -0.39
C LYS A 30 6.06 24.30 0.56
N ASN A 31 5.69 23.11 0.07
CA ASN A 31 5.39 21.95 0.91
C ASN A 31 6.53 20.92 0.89
N GLU A 32 7.65 21.26 1.55
CA GLU A 32 8.84 20.39 1.69
C GLU A 32 8.71 19.35 2.82
N GLN A 33 7.62 19.39 3.61
CA GLN A 33 7.38 18.50 4.75
C GLN A 33 5.89 18.11 4.83
N PRO A 34 5.55 16.95 5.42
CA PRO A 34 4.15 16.58 5.62
C PRO A 34 3.48 17.53 6.61
N ALA A 35 2.19 17.82 6.38
CA ALA A 35 1.39 18.67 7.27
C ALA A 35 1.27 18.09 8.69
N ARG A 36 1.50 16.78 8.82
CA ARG A 36 1.58 16.07 10.09
C ARG A 36 2.65 14.98 9.99
N SER A 37 3.58 14.96 10.95
CA SER A 37 4.55 13.87 11.08
C SER A 37 3.92 12.72 11.85
N ILE A 38 4.02 11.51 11.29
CA ILE A 38 3.38 10.30 11.80
C ILE A 38 4.31 9.53 12.71
N ILE A 39 5.63 9.62 12.49
CA ILE A 39 6.66 8.88 13.22
C ILE A 39 6.81 9.47 14.63
N SER A 40 5.76 9.29 15.45
CA SER A 40 5.70 9.62 16.86
C SER A 40 5.07 8.43 17.62
N THR A 41 5.87 7.84 18.49
CA THR A 41 5.57 7.27 19.82
C THR A 41 4.22 6.57 20.09
N VAL A 42 3.69 5.74 19.19
CA VAL A 42 2.58 4.82 19.54
C VAL A 42 3.02 3.36 19.30
N PRO A 43 3.43 2.63 20.36
CA PRO A 43 4.06 1.31 20.22
C PRO A 43 3.14 0.21 19.64
N HIS A 44 1.83 0.47 19.50
CA HIS A 44 0.85 -0.49 19.02
C HIS A 44 0.42 -0.29 17.56
N ARG A 45 1.02 0.66 16.84
CA ARG A 45 0.61 0.99 15.46
C ARG A 45 1.71 0.64 14.45
N ILE A 46 1.30 0.07 13.31
CA ILE A 46 2.20 -0.17 12.17
C ILE A 46 2.46 1.18 11.51
N VAL A 47 3.59 1.80 11.85
CA VAL A 47 4.07 3.03 11.21
C VAL A 47 5.32 2.76 10.38
N GLY A 48 5.58 3.60 9.38
CA GLY A 48 6.82 3.55 8.60
C GLY A 48 6.77 4.50 7.40
N GLY A 49 7.86 4.56 6.63
CA GLY A 49 7.97 5.39 5.44
C GLY A 49 8.83 4.75 4.34
N PHE A 50 8.71 5.25 3.11
CA PHE A 50 9.73 5.04 2.07
C PHE A 50 9.89 6.26 1.20
N ASP A 51 11.12 6.50 0.75
CA ASP A 51 11.41 7.56 -0.21
C ASP A 51 10.97 7.15 -1.61
N LEU A 52 10.44 8.12 -2.35
CA LEU A 52 10.09 7.97 -3.76
C LEU A 52 10.82 9.04 -4.59
N PRO A 53 12.12 8.86 -4.89
CA PRO A 53 12.95 9.89 -5.49
C PRO A 53 12.35 10.49 -6.78
N GLY A 54 12.30 11.82 -6.84
CA GLY A 54 11.77 12.57 -7.98
C GLY A 54 10.25 12.52 -8.15
N ARG A 55 9.52 11.74 -7.35
CA ARG A 55 8.06 11.60 -7.41
C ARG A 55 7.37 11.78 -6.06
N ALA A 56 8.12 12.14 -5.02
CA ALA A 56 7.61 12.62 -3.75
C ALA A 56 8.56 13.69 -3.19
N PRO A 57 8.04 14.69 -2.47
CA PRO A 57 8.85 15.77 -1.87
C PRO A 57 9.55 15.30 -0.59
N TYR A 58 9.02 14.28 0.06
CA TYR A 58 9.52 13.67 1.30
C TYR A 58 9.10 12.19 1.36
N ALA A 59 9.56 11.46 2.37
CA ALA A 59 9.21 10.05 2.55
C ALA A 59 7.69 9.87 2.70
N LEU A 60 7.11 8.90 1.98
CA LEU A 60 5.70 8.57 2.08
C LEU A 60 5.44 7.79 3.38
N GLU A 61 4.95 8.47 4.42
CA GLU A 61 4.71 7.91 5.76
C GLU A 61 3.29 7.31 5.89
N TRP A 62 3.16 6.10 6.43
CA TRP A 62 1.87 5.44 6.70
C TRP A 62 1.64 5.15 8.19
N GLU A 63 0.36 5.07 8.57
CA GLU A 63 -0.15 4.72 9.91
C GLU A 63 -0.83 3.33 9.96
N SER A 64 -0.99 2.68 8.81
CA SER A 64 -1.67 1.39 8.73
C SER A 64 -1.05 0.45 7.70
N TYR A 65 -1.33 -0.85 7.83
CA TYR A 65 -0.96 -1.84 6.82
C TYR A 65 -1.63 -1.55 5.47
N LEU A 66 -2.90 -1.10 5.49
CA LEU A 66 -3.64 -0.77 4.29
C LEU A 66 -2.98 0.40 3.53
N GLU A 67 -2.62 1.47 4.24
CA GLU A 67 -1.83 2.57 3.66
C GLU A 67 -0.49 2.09 3.11
N ARG A 68 0.25 1.27 3.88
CA ARG A 68 1.55 0.74 3.42
C ARG A 68 1.45 0.03 2.07
N VAL A 69 0.45 -0.84 1.90
CA VAL A 69 0.22 -1.57 0.64
C VAL A 69 -0.30 -0.62 -0.45
N CYS A 70 -1.23 0.27 -0.11
CA CYS A 70 -1.77 1.26 -1.03
C CYS A 70 -0.64 2.14 -1.62
N TYR A 71 0.21 2.71 -0.77
CA TYR A 71 1.25 3.64 -1.20
C TYR A 71 2.27 2.96 -2.10
N ALA A 72 2.65 1.72 -1.76
CA ALA A 72 3.52 0.90 -2.59
C ALA A 72 2.88 0.56 -3.95
N THR A 73 1.57 0.28 -3.97
CA THR A 73 0.81 0.00 -5.19
C THR A 73 0.78 1.23 -6.10
N LEU A 74 0.49 2.41 -5.54
CA LEU A 74 0.46 3.67 -6.28
C LEU A 74 1.84 4.11 -6.77
N ALA A 75 2.88 3.88 -5.96
CA ALA A 75 4.27 4.14 -6.38
C ALA A 75 4.69 3.33 -7.62
N MET A 76 4.07 2.17 -7.86
CA MET A 76 4.32 1.30 -9.02
C MET A 76 3.24 1.41 -10.11
N SER A 77 2.19 2.22 -9.87
CA SER A 77 1.14 2.46 -10.86
C SER A 77 1.67 3.34 -11.99
N GLN A 78 1.40 2.98 -13.24
CA GLN A 78 2.01 3.59 -14.43
C GLN A 78 1.53 5.03 -14.67
N ASP A 79 0.29 5.31 -14.29
CA ASP A 79 -0.38 6.60 -14.43
C ASP A 79 -0.07 7.59 -13.29
N VAL A 80 0.59 7.16 -12.21
CA VAL A 80 0.90 8.02 -11.05
C VAL A 80 2.23 8.74 -11.23
N GLU A 81 2.20 10.06 -11.36
CA GLU A 81 3.40 10.86 -11.63
C GLU A 81 4.08 11.31 -10.34
N TRP A 82 3.28 11.70 -9.35
CA TRP A 82 3.77 12.30 -8.11
C TRP A 82 2.83 12.01 -6.94
N MET A 83 3.38 11.89 -5.74
CA MET A 83 2.66 11.58 -4.51
C MET A 83 3.20 12.37 -3.32
N ALA A 84 2.32 12.69 -2.37
CA ALA A 84 2.71 13.19 -1.04
C ALA A 84 1.78 12.63 0.03
N SER A 85 2.33 12.09 1.12
CA SER A 85 1.56 11.64 2.28
C SER A 85 1.24 12.79 3.21
N GLN A 86 0.04 12.77 3.80
CA GLN A 86 -0.47 13.81 4.72
C GLN A 86 -0.19 15.23 4.21
N PRO A 87 -0.65 15.54 2.98
CA PRO A 87 -0.20 16.70 2.24
C PRO A 87 -0.61 18.03 2.89
N ASP A 88 -1.83 18.10 3.42
CA ASP A 88 -2.45 19.35 3.89
C ASP A 88 -3.25 19.15 5.18
N GLU A 89 -3.49 20.25 5.88
CA GLU A 89 -4.55 20.39 6.87
C GLU A 89 -5.74 21.17 6.27
N LEU A 90 -6.87 20.49 6.06
CA LEU A 90 -8.10 21.08 5.54
C LEU A 90 -9.07 21.38 6.70
N LYS A 91 -9.48 22.65 6.85
CA LYS A 91 -10.36 23.11 7.95
C LYS A 91 -11.82 23.24 7.50
N TYR A 92 -12.71 22.33 7.91
CA TYR A 92 -14.12 22.33 7.53
C TYR A 92 -15.07 22.52 8.72
N VAL A 93 -16.31 22.92 8.43
CA VAL A 93 -17.41 22.91 9.40
C VAL A 93 -18.33 21.72 9.10
N LEU A 94 -18.70 20.97 10.13
CA LEU A 94 -19.73 19.92 10.08
C LEU A 94 -20.63 20.07 11.30
N ASP A 95 -21.94 20.18 11.07
CA ASP A 95 -22.95 20.41 12.11
C ASP A 95 -22.66 21.66 12.98
N GLY A 96 -22.17 22.73 12.34
CA GLY A 96 -21.79 23.98 13.01
C GLY A 96 -20.47 23.90 13.80
N VAL A 97 -19.79 22.75 13.82
CA VAL A 97 -18.54 22.55 14.55
C VAL A 97 -17.34 22.62 13.60
N PRO A 98 -16.36 23.50 13.84
CA PRO A 98 -15.08 23.51 13.14
C PRO A 98 -14.30 22.22 13.37
N ARG A 99 -13.75 21.65 12.30
CA ARG A 99 -13.01 20.39 12.29
C ARG A 99 -11.82 20.50 11.35
N ARG A 100 -10.83 19.65 11.59
CA ARG A 100 -9.65 19.48 10.73
C ARG A 100 -9.71 18.14 10.02
N TYR A 101 -9.20 18.11 8.81
CA TYR A 101 -9.09 16.94 7.97
C TYR A 101 -7.70 16.89 7.35
N TYR A 102 -7.03 15.75 7.50
CA TYR A 102 -5.74 15.50 6.87
C TYR A 102 -5.98 14.34 5.89
N PRO A 103 -5.96 14.59 4.57
CA PRO A 103 -5.98 13.52 3.59
C PRO A 103 -4.79 12.58 3.80
N ASP A 104 -4.95 11.29 3.51
CA ASP A 104 -3.83 10.35 3.66
C ASP A 104 -2.78 10.58 2.58
N LEU A 105 -3.21 10.88 1.34
CA LEU A 105 -2.35 11.18 0.20
C LEU A 105 -2.88 12.33 -0.66
N PHE A 106 -1.95 13.00 -1.33
CA PHE A 106 -2.18 13.68 -2.60
C PHE A 106 -1.51 12.88 -3.72
N VAL A 107 -2.19 12.74 -4.84
CA VAL A 107 -1.71 12.03 -6.04
C VAL A 107 -1.90 12.93 -7.25
N ARG A 108 -0.82 13.13 -8.01
CA ARG A 108 -0.88 13.60 -9.39
C ARG A 108 -0.75 12.39 -10.30
N CYS A 109 -1.72 12.23 -11.19
CA CYS A 109 -1.73 11.18 -12.19
C CYS A 109 -2.08 11.76 -13.56
N SER A 110 -2.03 10.94 -14.61
CA SER A 110 -2.33 11.36 -15.98
C SER A 110 -3.75 11.94 -16.15
N SER A 111 -4.70 11.60 -15.27
CA SER A 111 -6.07 12.14 -15.28
C SER A 111 -6.23 13.45 -14.49
N GLY A 112 -5.18 13.89 -13.80
CA GLY A 112 -5.15 15.10 -12.98
C GLY A 112 -4.79 14.84 -11.52
N GLU A 113 -5.13 15.81 -10.68
CA GLU A 113 -4.77 15.85 -9.26
C GLU A 113 -5.91 15.40 -8.36
N CYS A 114 -5.57 14.65 -7.31
CA CYS A 114 -6.55 14.02 -6.45
C CYS A 114 -6.03 13.87 -5.01
N TYR A 115 -6.84 14.27 -4.05
CA TYR A 115 -6.69 13.79 -2.68
C TYR A 115 -7.21 12.36 -2.59
N VAL A 116 -6.55 11.54 -1.79
CA VAL A 116 -6.93 10.13 -1.60
C VAL A 116 -7.04 9.86 -0.10
N GLU A 117 -8.18 9.33 0.30
CA GLU A 117 -8.40 8.74 1.62
C GLU A 117 -8.28 7.22 1.52
N VAL A 118 -7.42 6.64 2.35
CA VAL A 118 -7.21 5.20 2.46
C VAL A 118 -7.91 4.70 3.72
N LYS A 119 -9.00 3.94 3.55
CA LYS A 119 -9.83 3.51 4.68
C LYS A 119 -10.34 2.10 4.50
N PRO A 120 -10.32 1.24 5.54
CA PRO A 120 -11.10 0.00 5.49
C PRO A 120 -12.56 0.32 5.18
N LEU A 121 -13.16 -0.43 4.24
CA LEU A 121 -14.53 -0.23 3.78
C LEU A 121 -15.50 -0.20 4.97
N ALA A 122 -15.31 -1.13 5.91
CA ALA A 122 -16.07 -1.25 7.14
C ALA A 122 -16.14 0.03 7.98
N ILE A 123 -15.08 0.83 7.94
CA ILE A 123 -14.98 2.10 8.65
C ILE A 123 -15.61 3.19 7.81
N LEU A 124 -15.32 3.22 6.51
CA LEU A 124 -15.82 4.24 5.59
C LEU A 124 -17.36 4.27 5.54
N VAL A 125 -18.01 3.11 5.54
CA VAL A 125 -19.48 2.97 5.39
C VAL A 125 -20.27 3.16 6.68
N ARG A 126 -19.64 3.61 7.76
CA ARG A 126 -20.34 4.01 8.99
C ARG A 126 -21.08 5.32 8.75
N ASP A 127 -22.27 5.48 9.34
CA ASP A 127 -23.16 6.60 9.00
C ASP A 127 -22.55 7.98 9.35
N ASP A 128 -21.78 8.06 10.43
CA ASP A 128 -21.01 9.25 10.81
C ASP A 128 -19.94 9.58 9.75
N ASN A 129 -19.23 8.58 9.26
CA ASN A 129 -18.22 8.73 8.23
C ASN A 129 -18.81 9.06 6.86
N LEU A 130 -19.91 8.43 6.45
CA LEU A 130 -20.57 8.74 5.16
C LEU A 130 -20.99 10.22 5.09
N SER A 131 -21.54 10.75 6.18
CA SER A 131 -21.90 12.17 6.28
C SER A 131 -20.69 13.07 6.13
N ARG A 132 -19.66 12.78 6.93
CA ARG A 132 -18.43 13.54 6.97
C ARG A 132 -17.74 13.55 5.61
N TYR A 133 -17.58 12.40 4.97
CA TYR A 133 -16.85 12.27 3.71
C TYR A 133 -17.64 12.81 2.52
N ALA A 134 -18.97 12.70 2.51
CA ALA A 134 -19.80 13.36 1.50
C ALA A 134 -19.63 14.88 1.56
N GLU A 135 -19.66 15.46 2.77
CA GLU A 135 -19.46 16.90 2.97
C GLU A 135 -18.05 17.35 2.55
N LEU A 136 -17.02 16.58 2.92
CA LEU A 136 -15.63 16.85 2.52
C LEU A 136 -15.45 16.80 1.00
N ALA A 137 -15.96 15.75 0.36
CA ALA A 137 -15.88 15.58 -1.09
C ALA A 137 -16.62 16.71 -1.84
N LEU A 138 -17.82 17.08 -1.38
CA LEU A 138 -18.58 18.19 -1.95
C LEU A 138 -17.79 19.50 -1.88
N LYS A 139 -17.22 19.81 -0.70
CA LYS A 139 -16.42 21.02 -0.49
C LYS A 139 -15.15 21.05 -1.34
N LEU A 140 -14.39 19.96 -1.39
CA LEU A 140 -13.22 19.85 -2.26
C LEU A 140 -13.61 20.09 -3.71
N ARG A 141 -14.70 19.47 -4.16
CA ARG A 141 -15.20 19.60 -5.54
C ARG A 141 -15.60 21.02 -5.90
N VAL A 142 -16.28 21.74 -5.01
CA VAL A 142 -16.65 23.16 -5.21
C VAL A 142 -15.40 24.04 -5.37
N ASN A 143 -14.27 23.64 -4.77
CA ASN A 143 -12.97 24.29 -4.91
C ASN A 143 -12.10 23.69 -6.03
N GLY A 144 -12.69 22.96 -6.99
CA GLY A 144 -11.98 22.39 -8.14
C GLY A 144 -11.05 21.21 -7.81
N LYS A 145 -11.11 20.67 -6.58
CA LYS A 145 -10.28 19.56 -6.11
C LYS A 145 -11.07 18.24 -6.10
N ARG A 146 -10.40 17.12 -6.38
CA ARG A 146 -11.00 15.76 -6.38
C ARG A 146 -10.63 15.01 -5.11
N LEU A 147 -11.57 14.24 -4.56
CA LEU A 147 -11.35 13.26 -3.50
C LEU A 147 -11.65 11.85 -4.04
N ALA A 148 -10.75 10.91 -3.81
CA ALA A 148 -10.96 9.49 -4.09
C ALA A 148 -10.80 8.65 -2.82
N PHE A 149 -11.42 7.48 -2.82
CA PHE A 149 -11.35 6.52 -1.72
C PHE A 149 -10.70 5.24 -2.23
N LEU A 150 -9.70 4.74 -1.50
CA LEU A 150 -9.14 3.41 -1.69
C LEU A 150 -9.35 2.59 -0.43
N THR A 151 -9.99 1.44 -0.61
CA THR A 151 -10.36 0.55 0.50
C THR A 151 -9.57 -0.76 0.49
N ASP A 152 -9.66 -1.51 1.59
CA ASP A 152 -9.16 -2.87 1.68
C ASP A 152 -9.73 -3.80 0.60
N GLU A 153 -10.96 -3.56 0.13
CA GLU A 153 -11.53 -4.33 -0.97
C GLU A 153 -10.76 -4.09 -2.29
N GLN A 154 -10.35 -2.86 -2.59
CA GLN A 154 -9.64 -2.55 -3.83
C GLN A 154 -8.15 -2.92 -3.74
N ILE A 155 -7.55 -2.74 -2.57
CA ILE A 155 -6.10 -2.86 -2.36
C ILE A 155 -5.69 -4.27 -1.94
N LEU A 156 -6.51 -4.96 -1.13
CA LEU A 156 -6.14 -6.24 -0.51
C LEU A 156 -6.89 -7.46 -1.06
N SER A 157 -7.85 -7.28 -1.99
CA SER A 157 -8.65 -8.40 -2.52
C SER A 157 -7.85 -9.42 -3.31
N LYS A 158 -6.75 -9.01 -3.95
CA LYS A 158 -5.88 -9.90 -4.73
C LYS A 158 -4.58 -10.16 -3.98
N ARG A 159 -4.47 -11.35 -3.38
CA ARG A 159 -3.34 -11.72 -2.52
C ARG A 159 -2.00 -11.64 -3.26
N GLU A 160 -1.95 -12.18 -4.46
CA GLU A 160 -0.76 -12.23 -5.31
C GLU A 160 -0.26 -10.81 -5.60
N ARG A 161 -1.16 -9.88 -5.92
CA ARG A 161 -0.85 -8.46 -6.11
C ARG A 161 -0.22 -7.85 -4.88
N VAL A 162 -0.79 -8.08 -3.70
CA VAL A 162 -0.24 -7.56 -2.44
C VAL A 162 1.17 -8.10 -2.20
N GLU A 163 1.37 -9.41 -2.35
CA GLU A 163 2.68 -10.05 -2.17
C GLU A 163 3.72 -9.49 -3.17
N ASN A 164 3.34 -9.35 -4.44
CA ASN A 164 4.18 -8.80 -5.50
C ASN A 164 4.55 -7.35 -5.25
N VAL A 165 3.59 -6.49 -4.93
CA VAL A 165 3.84 -5.07 -4.60
C VAL A 165 4.79 -4.96 -3.41
N MET A 166 4.56 -5.76 -2.36
CA MET A 166 5.40 -5.72 -1.16
C MET A 166 6.81 -6.30 -1.40
N LEU A 167 6.97 -7.24 -2.33
CA LEU A 167 8.26 -7.70 -2.83
C LEU A 167 8.97 -6.58 -3.59
N MET A 168 8.31 -6.02 -4.62
CA MET A 168 8.88 -5.00 -5.51
C MET A 168 9.22 -3.70 -4.78
N ARG A 169 8.51 -3.37 -3.69
CA ARG A 169 8.77 -2.18 -2.86
C ARG A 169 10.22 -2.13 -2.38
N ARG A 170 10.84 -3.28 -2.12
CA ARG A 170 12.23 -3.40 -1.65
C ARG A 170 13.25 -2.90 -2.69
N TYR A 171 12.84 -2.76 -3.95
CA TYR A 171 13.68 -2.43 -5.09
C TYR A 171 13.42 -1.01 -5.64
N ILE A 172 12.51 -0.23 -5.05
CA ILE A 172 12.18 1.14 -5.52
C ILE A 172 13.44 2.03 -5.59
N ASN A 173 14.30 1.93 -4.58
CA ASN A 173 15.54 2.71 -4.47
C ASN A 173 16.77 1.97 -5.02
N GLY A 174 16.56 0.94 -5.83
CA GLY A 174 17.65 0.23 -6.49
C GLY A 174 18.38 1.12 -7.49
N VAL A 175 19.71 0.99 -7.50
CA VAL A 175 20.57 1.61 -8.51
C VAL A 175 20.42 0.82 -9.81
N LEU A 176 20.23 1.54 -10.91
CA LEU A 176 20.18 0.98 -12.26
C LEU A 176 21.23 1.67 -13.11
N ASP A 177 21.94 0.87 -13.91
CA ASP A 177 22.80 1.36 -14.96
C ASP A 177 21.98 1.63 -16.24
N GLU A 178 22.16 2.79 -16.86
CA GLU A 178 21.39 3.22 -18.03
C GLU A 178 21.64 2.32 -19.25
N GLN A 179 22.87 1.83 -19.44
CA GLN A 179 23.18 0.95 -20.57
C GLN A 179 22.44 -0.39 -20.43
N ARG A 180 22.37 -0.93 -19.21
CA ARG A 180 21.58 -2.14 -18.90
C ARG A 180 20.08 -1.94 -19.09
N ILE A 181 19.54 -0.80 -18.68
CA ILE A 181 18.12 -0.46 -18.96
C ILE A 181 17.90 -0.48 -20.48
N CYS A 182 18.74 0.24 -21.24
CA CYS A 182 18.63 0.30 -22.69
C CYS A 182 18.72 -1.07 -23.36
N ALA A 183 19.64 -1.94 -22.92
CA ALA A 183 19.78 -3.30 -23.44
C ALA A 183 18.49 -4.13 -23.23
N VAL A 184 17.91 -4.09 -22.03
CA VAL A 184 16.66 -4.79 -21.72
C VAL A 184 15.50 -4.23 -22.54
N LEU A 185 15.35 -2.91 -22.59
CA LEU A 185 14.28 -2.28 -23.36
C LEU A 185 14.44 -2.57 -24.86
N LEU A 186 15.66 -2.55 -25.40
CA LEU A 186 15.89 -2.90 -26.80
C LEU A 186 15.44 -4.33 -27.09
N ARG A 187 15.73 -5.28 -26.19
CA ARG A 187 15.33 -6.68 -26.38
C ARG A 187 13.82 -6.90 -26.34
N LEU A 188 13.11 -6.14 -25.49
CA LEU A 188 11.65 -6.17 -25.39
C LEU A 188 10.93 -5.46 -26.54
N SER A 189 11.66 -4.92 -27.52
CA SER A 189 11.05 -4.32 -28.72
C SER A 189 10.36 -5.37 -29.60
N ASP A 190 10.80 -6.64 -29.50
CA ASP A 190 10.24 -7.77 -30.27
C ASP A 190 9.03 -8.42 -29.57
N GLY A 191 8.68 -7.97 -28.36
CA GLY A 191 7.59 -8.54 -27.55
C GLY A 191 7.97 -8.76 -26.09
N ALA A 192 7.04 -9.35 -25.34
CA ALA A 192 7.28 -9.72 -23.95
C ALA A 192 8.26 -10.90 -23.86
N LEU A 193 9.12 -10.88 -22.84
CA LEU A 193 10.03 -11.97 -22.50
C LEU A 193 9.89 -12.32 -21.03
N SER A 194 10.23 -13.55 -20.66
CA SER A 194 10.29 -13.91 -19.25
C SER A 194 11.47 -13.22 -18.55
N ILE A 195 11.36 -13.06 -17.22
CA ILE A 195 12.45 -12.53 -16.40
C ILE A 195 13.74 -13.36 -16.58
N GLY A 196 13.62 -14.69 -16.62
CA GLY A 196 14.74 -15.62 -16.80
C GLY A 196 15.44 -15.41 -18.14
N GLU A 197 14.69 -15.28 -19.24
CA GLU A 197 15.26 -14.99 -20.56
C GLU A 197 16.05 -13.68 -20.56
N LEU A 198 15.49 -12.61 -19.97
CA LEU A 198 16.17 -11.32 -19.89
C LEU A 198 17.47 -11.38 -19.08
N THR A 199 17.48 -12.12 -17.97
CA THR A 199 18.71 -12.26 -17.17
C THR A 199 19.85 -12.91 -17.95
N VAL A 200 19.52 -13.85 -18.86
CA VAL A 200 20.50 -14.53 -19.70
C VAL A 200 20.90 -13.66 -20.89
N CYS A 201 19.95 -13.15 -21.67
CA CYS A 201 20.28 -12.49 -22.93
C CYS A 201 20.78 -11.05 -22.78
N CYS A 202 20.48 -10.39 -21.66
CA CYS A 202 20.94 -9.02 -21.38
C CYS A 202 22.03 -8.97 -20.30
N GLU A 203 22.47 -10.12 -19.78
CA GLU A 203 23.47 -10.23 -18.70
C GLU A 203 23.14 -9.36 -17.48
N VAL A 204 21.85 -9.25 -17.15
CA VAL A 204 21.34 -8.50 -16.01
C VAL A 204 20.93 -9.43 -14.87
N SER A 205 21.09 -8.97 -13.63
CA SER A 205 20.62 -9.72 -12.47
C SER A 205 19.10 -9.63 -12.30
N ILE A 206 18.52 -10.61 -11.62
CA ILE A 206 17.10 -10.56 -11.23
C ILE A 206 16.78 -9.31 -10.39
N ARG A 207 17.74 -8.84 -9.58
CA ARG A 207 17.60 -7.61 -8.78
C ARG A 207 17.42 -6.39 -9.66
N GLU A 208 18.13 -6.31 -10.78
CA GLU A 208 18.00 -5.22 -11.74
C GLU A 208 16.66 -5.27 -12.44
N ILE A 209 16.19 -6.46 -12.88
CA ILE A 209 14.85 -6.61 -13.45
C ILE A 209 13.77 -6.19 -12.44
N TYR A 210 13.85 -6.63 -11.18
CA TYR A 210 12.90 -6.21 -10.14
C TYR A 210 12.96 -4.71 -9.86
N THR A 211 14.15 -4.11 -9.91
CA THR A 211 14.30 -2.65 -9.81
C THR A 211 13.68 -1.95 -11.01
N MET A 212 13.82 -2.49 -12.22
CA MET A 212 13.18 -1.96 -13.42
C MET A 212 11.64 -2.06 -13.36
N ILE A 213 11.08 -3.15 -12.83
CA ILE A 213 9.64 -3.31 -12.55
C ILE A 213 9.19 -2.28 -11.50
N ALA A 214 9.87 -2.21 -10.35
CA ALA A 214 9.52 -1.30 -9.25
C ALA A 214 9.62 0.17 -9.65
N ARG A 215 10.55 0.52 -10.55
CA ARG A 215 10.72 1.86 -11.12
C ARG A 215 9.92 2.08 -12.41
N ARG A 216 9.07 1.11 -12.79
CA ARG A 216 8.12 1.19 -13.89
C ARG A 216 8.73 1.26 -15.29
N TYR A 217 10.01 0.92 -15.46
CA TYR A 217 10.59 0.69 -16.79
C TYR A 217 10.01 -0.56 -17.46
N LEU A 218 9.55 -1.52 -16.64
CA LEU A 218 8.93 -2.76 -17.06
C LEU A 218 7.56 -2.90 -16.38
N THR A 219 6.68 -3.66 -17.04
CA THR A 219 5.39 -4.09 -16.50
C THR A 219 5.30 -5.61 -16.48
N VAL A 220 4.48 -6.14 -15.58
CA VAL A 220 4.25 -7.57 -15.33
C VAL A 220 2.77 -7.76 -14.99
N ASP A 221 2.25 -8.98 -15.12
CA ASP A 221 0.93 -9.30 -14.57
C ASP A 221 1.02 -9.35 -13.03
N TRP A 222 0.56 -8.28 -12.39
CA TRP A 222 0.61 -8.13 -10.94
C TRP A 222 -0.29 -9.12 -10.20
N ASP A 223 -1.26 -9.74 -10.88
CA ASP A 223 -2.23 -10.63 -10.27
C ASP A 223 -1.78 -12.11 -10.33
N GLN A 224 -0.56 -12.37 -10.78
CA GLN A 224 0.09 -13.69 -10.77
C GLN A 224 1.40 -13.64 -9.99
N PRO A 225 1.81 -14.71 -9.28
CA PRO A 225 3.10 -14.72 -8.58
C PRO A 225 4.25 -14.38 -9.52
N ILE A 226 5.13 -13.45 -9.10
CA ILE A 226 6.31 -13.09 -9.89
C ILE A 226 7.40 -14.16 -9.70
N THR A 227 7.72 -14.87 -10.77
CA THR A 227 8.76 -15.89 -10.88
C THR A 227 9.69 -15.59 -12.07
N LEU A 228 10.69 -16.44 -12.33
CA LEU A 228 11.58 -16.28 -13.48
C LEU A 228 10.84 -16.44 -14.81
N GLU A 229 9.73 -17.16 -14.81
CA GLU A 229 8.89 -17.48 -15.96
C GLU A 229 7.85 -16.39 -16.23
N SER A 230 7.69 -15.43 -15.31
CA SER A 230 6.77 -14.31 -15.50
C SER A 230 7.19 -13.47 -16.71
N GLY A 231 6.26 -13.29 -17.64
CA GLY A 231 6.45 -12.39 -18.78
C GLY A 231 6.47 -10.93 -18.33
N VAL A 232 7.49 -10.21 -18.78
CA VAL A 232 7.61 -8.76 -18.61
C VAL A 232 7.62 -8.07 -19.97
N ALA A 233 7.10 -6.86 -20.00
CA ALA A 233 7.03 -6.05 -21.21
C ALA A 233 7.35 -4.58 -20.90
N LYS A 234 7.51 -3.78 -21.96
CA LYS A 234 7.45 -2.32 -21.82
C LYS A 234 6.04 -1.92 -21.38
N PRO A 235 5.89 -0.95 -20.46
CA PRO A 235 4.60 -0.35 -20.20
C PRO A 235 4.03 0.27 -21.48
N THR A 236 2.83 -0.13 -21.83
CA THR A 236 2.02 0.46 -22.90
C THR A 236 0.65 0.81 -22.35
N SER A 237 -0.14 1.62 -23.07
CA SER A 237 -1.52 1.96 -22.67
C SER A 237 -2.38 0.73 -22.40
N ASP A 238 -2.10 -0.37 -23.10
CA ASP A 238 -2.90 -1.60 -23.08
C ASP A 238 -2.30 -2.67 -22.15
N SER A 239 -1.18 -2.37 -21.49
CA SER A 239 -0.52 -3.32 -20.62
C SER A 239 -1.35 -3.60 -19.36
N LYS A 240 -1.35 -4.85 -18.88
CA LYS A 240 -1.94 -5.27 -17.59
C LYS A 240 -1.17 -4.74 -16.37
N GLY A 241 -0.73 -3.47 -16.43
CA GLY A 241 -0.04 -2.80 -15.34
C GLY A 241 -0.98 -2.36 -14.23
N LEU A 242 -0.40 -1.92 -13.12
CA LEU A 242 -1.13 -1.16 -12.10
C LEU A 242 -1.44 0.24 -12.65
N ALA A 243 -2.67 0.69 -12.46
CA ALA A 243 -3.09 2.05 -12.75
C ALA A 243 -4.02 2.53 -11.63
N PHE A 244 -3.77 3.73 -11.11
CA PHE A 244 -4.57 4.39 -10.09
C PHE A 244 -6.03 4.55 -10.54
N GLU A 245 -6.26 4.99 -11.77
CA GLU A 245 -7.62 5.12 -12.32
C GLU A 245 -8.35 3.78 -12.36
N THR A 246 -7.66 2.72 -12.77
CA THR A 246 -8.24 1.37 -12.73
C THR A 246 -8.56 0.95 -11.30
N LEU A 247 -7.69 1.25 -10.32
CA LEU A 247 -7.88 0.88 -8.92
C LEU A 247 -9.08 1.60 -8.28
N ILE A 248 -9.17 2.93 -8.42
CA ILE A 248 -10.30 3.68 -7.84
C ILE A 248 -11.64 3.28 -8.45
N ASN A 249 -11.64 2.83 -9.72
CA ASN A 249 -12.82 2.36 -10.45
C ASN A 249 -13.05 0.84 -10.36
N SER A 250 -12.28 0.15 -9.52
CA SER A 250 -12.39 -1.30 -9.33
C SER A 250 -13.17 -1.69 -8.08
N GLY A 251 -13.52 -2.97 -8.01
CA GLY A 251 -14.15 -3.53 -6.82
C GLY A 251 -15.67 -3.46 -6.86
N ARG A 252 -16.31 -4.35 -6.11
CA ARG A 252 -17.78 -4.47 -6.15
C ARG A 252 -18.51 -3.27 -5.55
N PHE A 253 -17.83 -2.50 -4.70
CA PHE A 253 -18.41 -1.33 -4.02
C PHE A 253 -18.01 0.00 -4.65
N TYR A 254 -17.31 -0.02 -5.79
CA TYR A 254 -16.96 1.21 -6.50
C TYR A 254 -18.14 2.17 -6.71
N PRO A 255 -19.35 1.75 -7.12
CA PRO A 255 -20.47 2.68 -7.31
C PRO A 255 -20.85 3.47 -6.05
N LEU A 256 -20.64 2.88 -4.87
CA LEU A 256 -20.83 3.53 -3.58
C LEU A 256 -19.72 4.56 -3.32
N LEU A 257 -18.46 4.15 -3.55
CA LEU A 257 -17.29 5.01 -3.36
C LEU A 257 -17.31 6.21 -4.32
N ALA A 258 -17.73 6.01 -5.56
CA ALA A 258 -17.87 7.05 -6.58
C ALA A 258 -18.93 8.10 -6.18
N GLN A 259 -20.07 7.67 -5.63
CA GLN A 259 -21.07 8.60 -5.10
C GLN A 259 -20.50 9.44 -3.96
N LEU A 260 -19.79 8.80 -3.02
CA LEU A 260 -19.16 9.49 -1.91
C LEU A 260 -18.10 10.49 -2.39
N ALA A 261 -17.26 10.10 -3.34
CA ALA A 261 -16.25 10.94 -4.00
C ALA A 261 -16.85 12.15 -4.74
N MET A 262 -18.09 12.04 -5.21
CA MET A 262 -18.83 13.14 -5.82
C MET A 262 -19.50 14.07 -4.80
N GLY A 263 -19.36 13.82 -3.50
CA GLY A 263 -20.03 14.56 -2.43
C GLY A 263 -21.49 14.13 -2.20
N ARG A 264 -21.85 12.90 -2.59
CA ARG A 264 -23.21 12.37 -2.45
C ARG A 264 -23.21 11.23 -1.45
N ARG A 265 -24.25 11.16 -0.62
CA ARG A 265 -24.51 9.94 0.15
C ARG A 265 -24.90 8.79 -0.81
N PRO A 266 -24.40 7.56 -0.57
CA PRO A 266 -24.81 6.39 -1.34
C PRO A 266 -26.31 6.18 -1.32
N GLN A 267 -26.93 6.06 -2.50
CA GLN A 267 -28.37 5.89 -2.64
C GLN A 267 -28.80 4.41 -2.60
N ASP A 268 -27.95 3.50 -3.08
CA ASP A 268 -28.21 2.06 -3.05
C ASP A 268 -28.03 1.52 -1.63
N GLN A 269 -29.13 1.51 -0.87
CA GLN A 269 -29.17 1.02 0.51
C GLN A 269 -28.80 -0.45 0.61
N ARG A 270 -29.14 -1.26 -0.41
CA ARG A 270 -28.85 -2.70 -0.40
C ARG A 270 -27.34 -2.93 -0.54
N MET A 271 -26.69 -2.20 -1.44
CA MET A 271 -25.23 -2.22 -1.58
C MET A 271 -24.53 -1.67 -0.33
N LEU A 272 -25.08 -0.64 0.29
CA LEU A 272 -24.55 -0.07 1.52
C LEU A 272 -24.64 -1.05 2.70
N GLU A 273 -25.78 -1.73 2.88
CA GLU A 273 -25.94 -2.79 3.87
C GLU A 273 -24.98 -3.95 3.63
N LEU A 274 -24.82 -4.38 2.38
CA LEU A 274 -23.84 -5.40 2.01
C LEU A 274 -22.42 -4.98 2.34
N ALA A 275 -22.05 -3.72 2.09
CA ALA A 275 -20.73 -3.18 2.44
C ALA A 275 -20.51 -3.17 3.96
N LYS A 276 -21.53 -2.79 4.74
CA LYS A 276 -21.51 -2.85 6.21
C LYS A 276 -21.29 -4.28 6.71
N ILE A 277 -22.03 -5.26 6.18
CA ILE A 277 -21.91 -6.69 6.55
C ILE A 277 -20.53 -7.24 6.19
N VAL A 278 -20.09 -7.02 4.96
CA VAL A 278 -18.79 -7.47 4.47
C VAL A 278 -17.66 -6.88 5.30
N GLY A 279 -17.71 -5.57 5.55
CA GLY A 279 -16.69 -4.87 6.31
C GLY A 279 -16.57 -5.39 7.74
N GLN A 280 -17.68 -5.81 8.35
CA GLN A 280 -17.66 -6.44 9.68
C GLN A 280 -16.98 -7.81 9.66
N ARG A 281 -17.13 -8.60 8.58
CA ARG A 281 -16.45 -9.90 8.42
C ARG A 281 -14.94 -9.76 8.19
N GLY A 282 -14.49 -8.69 7.55
CA GLY A 282 -13.05 -8.42 7.33
C GLY A 282 -12.27 -8.05 8.61
N ARG A 283 -12.96 -7.66 9.69
CA ARG A 283 -12.33 -7.35 10.99
C ARG A 283 -11.81 -8.58 11.73
N THR A 284 -12.29 -9.78 11.43
CA THR A 284 -11.79 -11.02 12.04
C THR A 284 -10.53 -11.55 11.37
N SER A 285 -10.11 -10.94 10.26
CA SER A 285 -8.92 -11.31 9.48
C SER A 285 -7.90 -10.18 9.44
N GLU A 286 -7.68 -9.47 10.55
CA GLU A 286 -6.38 -8.80 10.72
C GLU A 286 -5.31 -9.87 10.49
N GLY A 287 -4.51 -9.69 9.44
CA GLY A 287 -3.39 -10.58 9.11
C GLY A 287 -2.49 -10.79 10.34
N PRO A 288 -1.63 -11.83 10.35
CA PRO A 288 -0.97 -12.28 11.55
C PRO A 288 -0.30 -11.09 12.25
N SER A 289 -0.78 -10.79 13.45
CA SER A 289 -0.10 -9.97 14.44
C SER A 289 1.21 -10.69 14.78
N ILE A 290 2.21 -10.58 13.90
CA ILE A 290 3.59 -10.94 14.21
C ILE A 290 4.13 -9.80 15.06
N VAL A 291 3.62 -9.71 16.27
CA VAL A 291 4.34 -9.08 17.37
C VAL A 291 5.11 -10.23 17.99
N GLY A 292 6.43 -10.19 17.82
CA GLY A 292 7.35 -10.95 18.64
C GLY A 292 7.14 -10.57 20.10
N GLY A 293 6.24 -11.30 20.75
CA GLY A 293 6.02 -11.28 22.18
C GLY A 293 5.94 -12.74 22.59
N LEU A 294 7.09 -13.30 22.96
CA LEU A 294 7.16 -14.60 23.63
C LEU A 294 6.12 -14.61 24.74
N SER A 295 5.10 -15.47 24.61
CA SER A 295 4.33 -15.92 25.76
C SER A 295 5.34 -16.36 26.81
N ARG A 296 5.25 -15.70 27.96
CA ARG A 296 6.14 -15.86 29.09
C ARG A 296 5.85 -17.21 29.77
N GLU A 297 6.14 -18.30 29.08
CA GLU A 297 6.21 -19.63 29.66
C GLU A 297 7.68 -19.97 29.96
N LYS A 298 7.94 -20.09 31.25
CA LYS A 298 9.21 -20.48 31.85
C LYS A 298 9.76 -21.72 31.14
N SER A 299 10.83 -21.55 30.37
CA SER A 299 11.66 -22.68 29.95
C SER A 299 13.13 -22.30 30.06
N LYS A 300 13.86 -23.17 30.75
CA LYS A 300 15.22 -23.00 31.21
C LYS A 300 16.20 -23.02 30.03
N GLY A 301 17.15 -22.08 30.08
CA GLY A 301 18.50 -22.07 29.50
C GLY A 301 18.80 -22.86 28.22
N ARG A 302 19.29 -22.13 27.20
CA ARG A 302 20.58 -22.43 26.56
C ARG A 302 21.03 -21.24 25.72
N ILE A 303 22.24 -20.78 26.02
CA ILE A 303 23.04 -19.83 25.24
C ILE A 303 23.45 -20.56 23.95
N TYR A 304 23.27 -19.94 22.79
CA TYR A 304 24.06 -20.27 21.61
C TYR A 304 24.42 -18.99 20.85
N GLU A 305 25.72 -18.84 20.66
CA GLU A 305 26.41 -17.73 20.02
C GLU A 305 26.26 -17.74 18.50
N SER A 306 26.53 -16.56 17.96
CA SER A 306 26.66 -16.20 16.56
C SER A 306 27.74 -17.03 15.85
N ASN A 307 27.33 -17.96 15.00
CA ASN A 307 27.99 -18.39 13.76
C ASN A 307 27.35 -19.70 13.30
N ASP A 308 26.41 -19.65 12.36
CA ASP A 308 26.24 -20.79 11.46
C ASP A 308 25.79 -20.33 10.08
N VAL A 309 26.79 -20.38 9.21
CA VAL A 309 26.83 -20.09 7.79
C VAL A 309 26.21 -21.25 7.02
N LEU A 310 25.47 -20.91 5.96
CA LEU A 310 25.22 -21.68 4.73
C LEU A 310 25.29 -23.22 4.85
N ARG A 311 24.15 -23.92 4.77
CA ARG A 311 24.16 -25.30 4.23
C ARG A 311 22.91 -25.64 3.42
N ASN A 312 23.21 -25.87 2.15
CA ASN A 312 22.37 -26.23 1.01
C ASN A 312 21.74 -27.64 1.18
N PRO A 313 20.45 -27.88 0.84
CA PRO A 313 19.80 -29.17 1.04
C PRO A 313 19.79 -30.02 -0.24
N ILE A 314 20.89 -30.69 -0.57
CA ILE A 314 20.89 -31.80 -1.54
C ILE A 314 21.80 -32.90 -1.01
N SER A 315 21.21 -33.88 -0.32
CA SER A 315 21.68 -35.27 -0.20
C SER A 315 20.84 -36.01 0.85
N ARG A 316 19.64 -36.43 0.46
CA ARG A 316 18.92 -37.50 1.17
C ARG A 316 18.46 -38.54 0.14
N ARG A 317 19.38 -39.41 -0.25
CA ARG A 317 19.10 -40.75 -0.80
C ARG A 317 20.38 -41.58 -0.67
N THR A 318 20.20 -42.84 -0.26
CA THR A 318 21.24 -43.83 0.12
C THR A 318 21.80 -43.59 1.54
N ALA A 319 21.86 -44.53 2.49
CA ALA A 319 21.74 -45.98 2.45
C ALA A 319 21.07 -46.48 3.75
N ARG A 320 20.05 -47.35 3.60
CA ARG A 320 19.69 -48.36 4.60
C ARG A 320 20.47 -49.63 4.22
N TYR A 321 20.71 -50.48 5.23
CA TYR A 321 21.39 -51.78 5.21
C TYR A 321 22.90 -51.76 5.43
N ARG A 322 23.32 -52.02 6.68
CA ARG A 322 23.98 -53.28 7.08
C ARG A 322 24.38 -53.21 8.56
N THR A 323 23.60 -53.87 9.41
CA THR A 323 24.04 -54.41 10.70
C THR A 323 24.43 -55.86 10.48
N GLY A 324 25.67 -56.22 10.81
CA GLY A 324 26.20 -57.57 10.63
C GLY A 324 27.56 -57.73 11.29
N SER A 325 27.51 -58.09 12.57
CA SER A 325 28.54 -58.71 13.42
C SER A 325 29.69 -59.42 12.69
N GLN A 326 30.93 -59.20 13.12
CA GLN A 326 31.84 -60.27 13.59
C GLN A 326 33.12 -59.70 14.21
N GLY A 327 33.50 -60.23 15.37
CA GLY A 327 34.73 -59.89 16.07
C GLY A 327 34.93 -60.78 17.29
N SER A 328 35.30 -62.05 17.08
CA SER A 328 35.91 -62.90 18.10
C SER A 328 37.14 -63.60 17.51
N LEU A 329 38.31 -63.25 18.03
CA LEU A 329 39.58 -63.88 17.72
C LEU A 329 40.22 -64.28 19.06
N GLN A 330 40.08 -65.57 19.40
CA GLN A 330 40.98 -66.24 20.34
C GLN A 330 42.08 -66.94 19.53
N ARG A 331 43.34 -66.70 19.88
CA ARG A 331 44.30 -67.76 20.24
C ARG A 331 45.65 -67.17 20.64
N LYS A 332 46.03 -67.44 21.90
CA LYS A 332 47.41 -67.46 22.38
C LYS A 332 48.05 -68.83 22.09
N GLY A 333 49.35 -68.81 21.85
CA GLY A 333 50.30 -69.93 21.92
C GLY A 333 51.65 -69.41 21.42
N ARG A 334 52.81 -69.67 22.00
CA ARG A 334 53.24 -70.57 23.09
C ARG A 334 54.62 -70.06 23.56
N VAL A 335 54.86 -70.14 24.87
CA VAL A 335 56.02 -70.67 25.63
C VAL A 335 55.85 -70.16 27.06
#